data_AF-A0A661MFN9-F1
#
_entry.id   AF-A0A661MFN9-F1
#
_cell.length_a   1.000
_cell.length_b   1.000
_cell.length_c   1.000
_cell.angle_alpha   90.00
_cell.angle_beta   90.00
_cell.angle_gamma   90.00
#
_symmetry.space_group_name_H-M   'P 1'
#
loop_
_entity.id
_entity.type
_entity.pdbx_description
1 polymer ?
#
loop_
_entity_poly.entity_id
_entity_poly.type
_entity_poly.pdbx_seq_one_letter_code
_entity_poly.pdbx_strand_id
1 'polypeptide(L)'
;MAQQVQKRVEALEARISRLLEEQQGRGHHIVVARVQEDKCIACGICENVCPTHAVHVEETAIIDPDMCRGCGWCAQECPEGAISLTPLEPREAGNRSRYGGAGMRINRRGYYGGDFL
;
A
#
# COMPACT_ATOMS: atom_id res chain seq x y z
N MET A 1 12.72 45.30 11.68
CA MET A 1 13.21 44.35 10.65
C MET A 1 12.84 42.90 10.94
N ALA A 2 12.85 42.44 12.19
CA ALA A 2 12.45 41.06 12.56
C ALA A 2 11.02 40.66 12.10
N GLN A 3 10.05 41.57 12.17
CA GLN A 3 8.67 41.31 11.74
C GLN A 3 8.53 41.05 10.23
N GLN A 4 9.41 41.60 9.40
CA GLN A 4 9.36 41.41 7.95
C GLN A 4 9.97 40.07 7.53
N VAL A 5 10.93 39.55 8.30
CA VAL A 5 11.49 38.22 8.13
C VAL A 5 10.43 37.17 8.50
N GLN A 6 9.75 37.37 9.64
CA GLN A 6 8.69 36.47 10.12
C GLN A 6 7.57 36.28 9.10
N LYS A 7 7.06 37.36 8.50
CA LYS A 7 6.01 37.28 7.46
C LYS A 7 6.44 36.51 6.20
N ARG A 8 7.73 36.50 5.88
CA ARG A 8 8.26 35.76 4.72
C ARG A 8 8.42 34.27 5.04
N VAL A 9 8.78 33.93 6.28
CA VAL A 9 8.85 32.54 6.76
C VAL A 9 7.47 31.90 6.74
N GLU A 10 6.46 32.55 7.31
CA GLU A 10 5.08 32.05 7.35
C GLU A 10 4.48 31.86 5.94
N ALA A 11 4.78 32.79 5.01
CA ALA A 11 4.35 32.66 3.62
C ALA A 11 5.04 31.51 2.87
N LEU A 12 6.26 31.14 3.25
CA LEU A 12 6.97 30.00 2.69
C LEU A 12 6.46 28.68 3.29
N GLU A 13 6.20 28.65 4.60
CA GLU A 13 5.61 27.50 5.28
C GLU A 13 4.25 27.13 4.68
N ALA A 14 3.37 28.11 4.44
CA ALA A 14 2.09 27.88 3.79
C ALA A 14 2.20 27.34 2.35
N ARG A 15 3.27 27.68 1.63
CA ARG A 15 3.54 27.14 0.28
C ARG A 15 4.09 25.72 0.35
N ILE A 16 4.93 25.42 1.34
CA ILE A 16 5.45 24.07 1.59
C ILE A 16 4.30 23.13 1.98
N SER A 17 3.39 23.53 2.87
CA SER A 17 2.24 22.70 3.28
C SER A 17 1.35 22.30 2.10
N ARG A 18 0.99 23.24 1.22
CA ARG A 18 0.16 22.93 0.03
C ARG A 18 0.84 21.96 -0.94
N LEU A 19 2.15 22.13 -1.15
CA LEU A 19 2.93 21.23 -2.02
C LEU A 19 3.01 19.81 -1.47
N LEU A 20 3.06 19.65 -0.14
CA LEU A 20 3.07 18.35 0.50
C LEU A 20 1.71 17.65 0.42
N GLU A 21 0.61 18.40 0.56
CA GLU A 21 -0.76 17.89 0.44
C GLU A 21 -1.09 17.40 -0.98
N GLU A 22 -0.57 18.05 -2.03
CA GLU A 22 -0.83 17.69 -3.44
C GLU A 22 -0.06 16.45 -3.94
N GLN A 23 0.97 16.01 -3.22
CA GLN A 23 1.82 14.86 -3.59
C GLN A 23 1.43 13.57 -2.85
N GLN A 24 0.62 13.66 -1.79
CA GLN A 24 0.17 12.53 -1.00
C GLN A 24 -1.14 11.96 -1.55
N GLY A 25 -1.07 11.24 -2.67
CA GLY A 25 -2.24 10.51 -3.18
C GLY A 25 -2.11 9.83 -4.54
N ARG A 26 -1.04 10.09 -5.30
CA ARG A 26 -0.86 9.49 -6.64
C ARG A 26 -0.10 8.17 -6.58
N GLY A 27 -0.66 7.21 -5.84
CA GLY A 27 -0.21 5.83 -5.85
C GLY A 27 -1.25 4.90 -6.46
N HIS A 28 -1.81 5.22 -7.64
CA HIS A 28 -2.76 4.31 -8.31
C HIS A 28 -1.95 3.50 -9.33
N HIS A 29 -1.24 2.51 -8.80
CA HIS A 29 -0.60 1.49 -9.61
C HIS A 29 -1.72 0.74 -10.33
N ILE A 30 -1.79 0.90 -11.67
CA ILE A 30 -2.83 0.27 -12.50
C ILE A 30 -2.76 -1.26 -12.37
N VAL A 31 -1.62 -1.83 -11.95
CA VAL A 31 -1.38 -3.26 -11.83
C VAL A 31 -1.02 -3.61 -10.39
N VAL A 32 -1.69 -4.62 -9.82
CA VAL A 32 -1.37 -5.17 -8.50
C VAL A 32 -1.21 -6.68 -8.54
N ALA A 33 -0.51 -7.23 -7.56
CA ALA A 33 -0.40 -8.66 -7.38
C ALA A 33 -1.67 -9.22 -6.70
N ARG A 34 -2.11 -10.39 -7.15
CA ARG A 34 -3.20 -11.18 -6.58
C ARG A 34 -2.71 -12.60 -6.31
N VAL A 35 -3.15 -13.17 -5.19
CA VAL A 35 -2.79 -14.51 -4.75
C VAL A 35 -3.93 -15.48 -5.06
N GLN A 36 -3.58 -16.67 -5.56
CA GLN A 36 -4.46 -17.82 -5.66
C GLN A 36 -4.30 -18.64 -4.38
N GLU A 37 -5.30 -18.56 -3.50
CA GLU A 37 -5.30 -19.24 -2.19
C GLU A 37 -5.10 -20.75 -2.34
N ASP A 38 -5.72 -21.36 -3.35
CA ASP A 38 -5.64 -22.81 -3.63
C ASP A 38 -4.22 -23.34 -3.92
N LYS A 39 -3.30 -22.47 -4.34
CA LYS A 39 -1.91 -22.82 -4.67
C LYS A 39 -0.92 -22.28 -3.65
N CYS A 40 -1.36 -21.44 -2.72
CA CYS A 40 -0.47 -20.80 -1.77
C CYS A 40 -0.10 -21.79 -0.67
N ILE A 41 1.19 -22.08 -0.52
CA ILE A 41 1.73 -22.92 0.57
C ILE A 41 2.24 -22.11 1.77
N ALA A 42 1.93 -20.80 1.83
CA ALA A 42 2.38 -19.90 2.89
C ALA A 42 3.90 -19.93 3.18
N CYS A 43 4.74 -20.05 2.13
CA CYS A 43 6.19 -20.17 2.31
C CYS A 43 6.91 -18.88 2.78
N GLY A 44 6.25 -17.71 2.72
CA GLY A 44 6.83 -16.44 3.20
C GLY A 44 7.81 -15.74 2.26
N ILE A 45 8.21 -16.35 1.13
CA ILE A 45 9.20 -15.75 0.21
C ILE A 45 8.71 -14.41 -0.34
N CYS A 46 7.44 -14.33 -0.74
CA CYS A 46 6.83 -13.13 -1.31
C CYS A 46 6.82 -11.92 -0.35
N GLU A 47 6.73 -12.15 0.95
CA GLU A 47 6.79 -11.11 1.99
C GLU A 47 8.21 -10.55 2.13
N ASN A 48 9.23 -11.42 2.13
CA ASN A 48 10.63 -11.02 2.26
C ASN A 48 11.14 -10.22 1.04
N VAL A 49 10.68 -10.55 -0.16
CA VAL A 49 11.12 -9.87 -1.38
C VAL A 49 10.36 -8.57 -1.65
N CYS A 50 9.28 -8.29 -0.92
CA CYS A 50 8.47 -7.11 -1.18
C CYS A 50 9.14 -5.84 -0.63
N PRO A 51 9.59 -4.88 -1.48
CA PRO A 51 10.31 -3.69 -1.02
C PRO A 51 9.41 -2.67 -0.32
N THR A 52 8.09 -2.79 -0.47
CA THR A 52 7.10 -1.92 0.18
C THR A 52 6.36 -2.61 1.30
N HIS A 53 6.73 -3.86 1.63
CA HIS A 53 6.05 -4.68 2.65
C HIS A 53 4.53 -4.77 2.44
N ALA A 54 4.09 -4.79 1.17
CA ALA A 54 2.69 -4.87 0.80
C ALA A 54 2.11 -6.30 0.89
N VAL A 55 2.94 -7.30 1.20
CA VAL A 55 2.56 -8.71 1.25
C VAL A 55 2.78 -9.23 2.66
N HIS A 56 1.77 -9.89 3.23
CA HIS A 56 1.87 -10.56 4.53
C HIS A 56 1.44 -12.01 4.41
N VAL A 57 2.17 -12.91 5.05
CA VAL A 57 1.85 -14.34 5.02
C VAL A 57 1.41 -14.80 6.40
N GLU A 58 0.15 -15.26 6.48
CA GLU A 58 -0.38 -15.99 7.64
C GLU A 58 -0.69 -17.43 7.20
N GLU A 59 -1.97 -17.79 7.04
CA GLU A 59 -2.37 -19.07 6.44
C GLU A 59 -2.26 -19.06 4.92
N THR A 60 -2.42 -17.88 4.30
CA THR A 60 -2.18 -17.61 2.88
C THR A 60 -1.50 -16.24 2.74
N ALA A 61 -0.95 -15.94 1.56
CA ALA A 61 -0.39 -14.63 1.29
C ALA A 61 -1.50 -13.60 1.00
N ILE A 62 -1.51 -12.51 1.77
CA ILE A 62 -2.45 -11.39 1.66
C ILE A 62 -1.69 -10.18 1.11
N ILE A 63 -2.27 -9.50 0.11
CA ILE A 63 -1.63 -8.36 -0.56
C ILE A 63 -2.47 -7.10 -0.35
N ASP A 64 -1.84 -6.05 0.16
CA ASP A 64 -2.42 -4.72 0.28
C ASP A 64 -2.29 -3.97 -1.06
N PRO A 65 -3.40 -3.71 -1.77
CA PRO A 65 -3.36 -3.03 -3.06
C PRO A 65 -2.94 -1.55 -2.97
N ASP A 66 -3.07 -0.90 -1.81
CA ASP A 66 -2.68 0.50 -1.60
C ASP A 66 -1.16 0.66 -1.44
N MET A 67 -0.50 -0.39 -0.95
CA MET A 67 0.95 -0.44 -0.77
C MET A 67 1.67 -1.18 -1.91
N CYS A 68 0.92 -1.94 -2.74
CA CYS A 68 1.45 -2.77 -3.80
C CYS A 68 1.83 -1.95 -5.04
N ARG A 69 3.12 -1.63 -5.21
CA ARG A 69 3.61 -0.90 -6.41
C ARG A 69 3.53 -1.67 -7.74
N GLY A 70 3.04 -2.92 -7.74
CA GLY A 70 2.93 -3.71 -8.97
C GLY A 70 4.27 -4.14 -9.59
N CYS A 71 5.36 -4.19 -8.82
CA CYS A 71 6.70 -4.51 -9.35
C CYS A 71 6.87 -5.97 -9.82
N GLY A 72 6.05 -6.89 -9.32
CA GLY A 72 6.01 -8.28 -9.77
C GLY A 72 7.02 -9.24 -9.15
N TRP A 73 7.90 -8.79 -8.25
CA TRP A 73 8.92 -9.66 -7.64
C TRP A 73 8.33 -10.84 -6.88
N CYS A 74 7.24 -10.62 -6.16
CA CYS A 74 6.53 -11.69 -5.46
C CYS A 74 6.00 -12.78 -6.41
N ALA A 75 5.62 -12.42 -7.63
CA ALA A 75 5.16 -13.39 -8.63
C ALA A 75 6.32 -14.20 -9.24
N GLN A 76 7.48 -13.57 -9.43
CA GLN A 76 8.67 -14.23 -9.97
C GLN A 76 9.27 -15.24 -8.98
N GLU A 77 9.30 -14.88 -7.70
CA GLU A 77 9.92 -15.70 -6.65
C GLU A 77 8.97 -16.73 -6.04
N CYS A 78 7.72 -16.80 -6.51
CA CYS A 78 6.75 -17.76 -6.00
C CYS A 78 7.02 -19.16 -6.58
N PRO A 79 7.42 -20.16 -5.77
CA PRO A 79 7.74 -21.49 -6.27
C PRO A 79 6.50 -22.22 -6.84
N GLU A 80 5.33 -21.95 -6.28
CA GLU A 80 4.05 -22.56 -6.71
C GLU A 80 3.37 -21.78 -7.85
N GLY A 81 3.92 -20.63 -8.25
CA GLY A 81 3.27 -19.74 -9.21
C GLY A 81 1.88 -19.27 -8.75
N ALA A 82 1.66 -19.18 -7.44
CA ALA A 82 0.38 -18.81 -6.84
C ALA A 82 0.05 -17.31 -6.99
N ILE A 83 1.00 -16.47 -7.42
CA ILE A 83 0.83 -15.02 -7.49
C ILE A 83 0.80 -14.55 -8.95
N SER A 84 -0.17 -13.72 -9.28
CA SER A 84 -0.36 -13.15 -10.62
C SER A 84 -0.54 -11.64 -10.57
N LEU A 85 -0.09 -10.91 -11.59
CA LEU A 85 -0.29 -9.47 -11.72
C LEU A 85 -1.56 -9.21 -12.52
N THR A 86 -2.50 -8.48 -11.93
CA THR A 86 -3.77 -8.11 -12.59
C THR A 86 -3.96 -6.61 -12.54
N PRO A 87 -4.46 -5.99 -13.62
CA PRO A 87 -4.90 -4.60 -13.56
C PRO A 87 -5.98 -4.41 -12.48
N LEU A 88 -5.83 -3.42 -11.62
CA LEU A 88 -6.93 -2.95 -10.81
C LEU A 88 -7.89 -2.19 -11.71
N GLU A 89 -9.17 -2.54 -11.62
CA GLU A 89 -10.20 -1.67 -12.16
C GLU A 89 -10.15 -0.32 -11.42
N PRO A 90 -10.31 0.81 -12.13
CA PRO A 90 -10.35 2.11 -11.50
C PRO A 90 -11.37 2.10 -10.36
N ARG A 91 -10.93 2.47 -9.15
CA ARG A 91 -11.81 2.58 -7.97
C ARG A 91 -13.00 3.47 -8.32
N GLU A 92 -14.18 2.88 -8.51
CA GLU A 92 -15.42 3.60 -8.29
C GLU A 92 -15.43 4.00 -6.82
N ALA A 93 -15.25 5.31 -6.57
CA ALA A 93 -15.26 5.91 -5.25
C ALA A 93 -16.61 5.62 -4.56
N GLY A 94 -16.72 4.48 -3.87
CA GLY A 94 -17.97 4.09 -3.21
C GLY A 94 -18.12 2.62 -2.88
N ASN A 95 -17.42 1.71 -3.55
CA ASN A 95 -17.44 0.29 -3.15
C ASN A 95 -16.23 -0.01 -2.27
N ARG A 96 -16.47 -0.33 -1.00
CA ARG A 96 -15.47 -0.85 -0.06
C ARG A 96 -14.90 -2.13 -0.66
N SER A 97 -13.83 -1.99 -1.42
CA SER A 97 -13.03 -3.13 -1.88
C SER A 97 -12.72 -3.98 -0.67
N ARG A 98 -12.88 -5.30 -0.80
CA ARG A 98 -12.64 -6.31 0.23
C ARG A 98 -11.21 -6.25 0.83
N TYR A 99 -10.32 -5.41 0.28
CA TYR A 99 -8.91 -5.29 0.64
C TYR A 99 -8.47 -3.88 1.06
N GLY A 100 -9.37 -2.99 1.47
CA GLY A 100 -8.94 -1.71 2.05
C GLY A 100 -10.03 -0.65 2.07
N GLY A 101 -10.58 -0.41 3.26
CA GLY A 101 -11.48 0.70 3.54
C GLY A 101 -11.14 1.32 4.89
N ALA A 102 -11.31 2.64 4.99
CA ALA A 102 -11.01 3.49 6.15
C ALA A 102 -11.30 2.82 7.51
N GLY A 103 -10.23 2.40 8.20
CA GLY A 103 -10.33 1.66 9.47
C GLY A 103 -9.08 0.92 9.94
N MET A 104 -7.93 1.04 9.25
CA MET A 104 -6.68 0.36 9.64
C MET A 104 -6.14 0.89 10.98
N ARG A 105 -6.23 0.07 12.03
CA ARG A 105 -5.44 0.21 13.26
C ARG A 105 -4.12 -0.54 13.06
N ILE A 106 -3.01 0.07 13.46
CA ILE A 106 -1.71 -0.61 13.49
C ILE A 106 -1.77 -1.74 14.53
N ASN A 107 -1.53 -2.98 14.12
CA ASN A 107 -1.38 -4.06 15.10
C ASN A 107 -0.05 -3.90 15.88
N ARG A 108 0.15 -4.67 16.96
CA ARG A 108 1.37 -4.59 17.81
C ARG A 108 2.67 -4.93 17.05
N ARG A 109 2.58 -5.57 15.87
CA ARG A 109 3.71 -5.87 14.98
C ARG A 109 3.93 -4.81 13.90
N GLY A 110 3.10 -3.75 13.85
CA GLY A 110 3.20 -2.67 12.88
C GLY A 110 2.56 -2.96 11.52
N TYR A 111 1.77 -4.03 11.38
CA TYR A 111 1.10 -4.37 10.14
C TYR A 111 -0.32 -3.80 10.06
N TYR A 112 -0.70 -3.39 8.86
CA TYR A 112 -2.01 -2.81 8.51
C TYR A 112 -3.05 -3.93 8.33
N GLY A 113 -3.45 -4.57 9.43
CA GLY A 113 -4.50 -5.58 9.46
C GLY A 113 -5.66 -5.09 10.31
N GLY A 114 -6.84 -4.89 9.70
CA GLY A 114 -8.06 -4.56 10.43
C GLY A 114 -8.41 -5.67 11.42
N ASP A 115 -8.85 -5.28 12.61
CA ASP A 115 -9.41 -6.19 13.61
C ASP A 115 -10.60 -6.94 12.99
N PHE A 116 -10.40 -8.18 12.55
CA PHE A 116 -11.46 -9.08 12.11
C PHE A 116 -12.02 -9.88 13.30
N LEU A 117 -12.45 -9.18 14.36
CA LEU A 117 -13.29 -9.71 15.45
C LEU A 117 -14.33 -8.68 15.88
#